data_AF-A0A1H1PMQ4-F1
#
_entry.id   AF-A0A1H1PMQ4-F1
#
_cell.length_a   1.000
_cell.length_b   1.000
_cell.length_c   1.000
_cell.angle_alpha   90.00
_cell.angle_beta   90.00
_cell.angle_gamma   90.00
#
_symmetry.space_group_name_H-M   'P 1'
#
loop_
_entity.id
_entity.type
_entity.pdbx_description
1 polymer ?
#
loop_
_entity_poly.entity_id
_entity_poly.type
_entity_poly.pdbx_seq_one_letter_code
_entity_poly.pdbx_strand_id
1 'polypeptide(L)'
;MRTEYISEIKKLLQENFEPVQSTFAADEYTERKTLKEIYKFITNILPADWVYESDVYTILEELGFKSFMYTLPAQITEDGDIIPEKSFLYYFLNKKTAAI
;
A
#
# COMPACT_ATOMS: atom_id res chain seq x y z
N MET A 1 17.60 11.73 1.81
CA MET A 1 17.18 12.49 3.00
C MET A 1 16.19 11.61 3.75
N ARG A 2 16.22 11.56 5.08
CA ARG A 2 15.29 10.75 5.88
C ARG A 2 14.25 11.66 6.50
N THR A 3 13.01 11.20 6.53
CA THR A 3 11.91 11.84 7.23
C THR A 3 12.13 11.84 8.74
N GLU A 4 11.64 12.86 9.43
CA GLU A 4 11.58 12.91 10.90
C GLU A 4 10.39 12.11 11.45
N TYR A 5 9.44 11.73 10.58
CA TYR A 5 8.17 11.10 10.95
C TYR A 5 8.21 9.56 10.97
N ILE A 6 9.38 8.95 11.13
CA ILE A 6 9.52 7.47 11.05
C ILE A 6 8.57 6.77 12.04
N SER A 7 8.46 7.28 13.26
CA SER A 7 7.64 6.70 14.32
C SER A 7 6.14 6.81 14.02
N GLU A 8 5.71 7.96 13.50
CA GLU A 8 4.32 8.26 13.12
C GLU A 8 3.89 7.42 11.92
N ILE A 9 4.76 7.28 10.92
CA ILE A 9 4.51 6.43 9.75
C ILE A 9 4.36 4.97 10.20
N LYS A 10 5.26 4.47 11.05
CA LYS A 10 5.15 3.13 11.63
C LYS A 10 3.83 2.92 12.34
N LYS A 11 3.48 3.85 13.23
CA LYS A 11 2.24 3.81 14.01
C LYS A 11 1.02 3.78 13.09
N LEU A 12 0.94 4.69 12.11
CA LEU A 12 -0.17 4.74 11.16
C LEU A 12 -0.33 3.42 10.39
N LEU A 13 0.77 2.86 9.89
CA LEU A 13 0.73 1.60 9.16
C LEU A 13 0.29 0.43 10.05
N GLN A 14 0.81 0.35 11.28
CA GLN A 14 0.44 -0.71 12.23
C GLN A 14 -0.99 -0.58 12.77
N GLU A 15 -1.53 0.63 12.87
CA GLU A 15 -2.91 0.87 13.32
C GLU A 15 -3.94 0.54 12.23
N ASN A 16 -3.58 0.76 10.96
CA ASN A 16 -4.53 0.63 9.85
C ASN A 16 -4.39 -0.70 9.09
N PHE A 17 -3.23 -1.33 9.10
CA PHE A 17 -2.95 -2.48 8.25
C PHE A 17 -2.24 -3.62 8.98
N GLU A 18 -2.51 -4.84 8.51
CA GLU A 18 -1.73 -6.04 8.81
C GLU A 18 -1.03 -6.55 7.56
N PRO A 19 0.23 -7.02 7.68
CA PRO A 19 0.98 -7.48 6.54
C PRO A 19 0.48 -8.85 6.08
N VAL A 20 0.06 -8.94 4.82
CA VAL A 20 -0.28 -10.22 4.19
C VAL A 20 1.00 -10.88 3.68
N GLN A 21 1.27 -12.10 4.14
CA GLN A 21 2.53 -12.79 3.87
C GLN A 21 2.54 -13.54 2.52
N SER A 22 1.38 -13.71 1.89
CA SER A 22 1.21 -14.45 0.65
C SER A 22 -0.04 -14.01 -0.10
N THR A 23 0.01 -13.96 -1.42
CA THR A 23 -1.15 -13.65 -2.26
C THR A 23 -2.29 -14.66 -2.10
N PHE A 24 -2.00 -15.88 -1.64
CA PHE A 24 -3.02 -16.91 -1.35
C PHE A 24 -3.77 -16.68 -0.03
N ALA A 25 -3.21 -15.86 0.87
CA ALA A 25 -3.83 -15.48 2.14
C ALA A 25 -4.69 -14.21 2.00
N ALA A 26 -4.85 -13.69 0.77
CA ALA A 26 -5.69 -12.55 0.50
C ALA A 26 -7.17 -12.93 0.65
N ASP A 27 -7.91 -12.15 1.41
CA ASP A 27 -9.35 -12.28 1.65
C ASP A 27 -10.10 -11.04 1.16
N GLU A 28 -11.40 -10.94 1.48
CA GLU A 28 -12.25 -9.81 1.09
C GLU A 28 -11.84 -8.47 1.74
N TYR A 29 -11.05 -8.51 2.82
CA TYR A 29 -10.53 -7.35 3.54
C TYR A 29 -9.11 -6.97 3.12
N THR A 30 -8.50 -7.75 2.22
CA THR A 30 -7.18 -7.46 1.66
C THR A 30 -7.27 -6.37 0.60
N GLU A 31 -6.69 -5.22 0.90
CA GLU A 31 -6.45 -4.17 -0.09
C GLU A 31 -5.11 -4.37 -0.79
N ARG A 32 -5.11 -4.14 -2.10
CA ARG A 32 -3.89 -4.08 -2.90
C ARG A 32 -3.51 -2.62 -3.09
N LYS A 33 -2.32 -2.23 -2.64
CA LYS A 33 -1.79 -0.88 -2.83
C LYS A 33 -0.38 -0.92 -3.36
N THR A 34 -0.09 -0.10 -4.35
CA THR A 34 1.28 0.24 -4.76
C THR A 34 1.96 1.07 -3.67
N LEU A 35 3.30 1.14 -3.70
CA LEU A 35 4.06 2.01 -2.80
C LEU A 35 3.57 3.45 -2.86
N LYS A 36 3.30 3.95 -4.07
CA LYS A 36 2.77 5.31 -4.30
C LYS A 36 1.40 5.54 -3.66
N GLU A 37 0.54 4.54 -3.64
CA GLU A 37 -0.78 4.64 -2.98
C GLU A 37 -0.66 4.63 -1.46
N ILE A 38 0.28 3.84 -0.90
CA ILE A 38 0.58 3.85 0.54
C ILE A 38 1.21 5.18 0.95
N TYR A 39 2.15 5.68 0.16
CA TYR A 39 2.75 7.00 0.35
C TYR A 39 1.67 8.09 0.37
N LYS A 40 0.77 8.11 -0.62
CA LYS A 40 -0.36 9.04 -0.64
C LYS A 40 -1.25 8.92 0.60
N PHE A 41 -1.54 7.69 1.05
CA PHE A 41 -2.30 7.47 2.28
C PHE A 41 -1.63 8.13 3.48
N ILE A 42 -0.31 7.98 3.62
CA ILE A 42 0.47 8.60 4.70
C ILE A 42 0.47 10.12 4.58
N THR A 43 0.72 10.67 3.39
CA THR A 43 0.82 12.13 3.19
C THR A 43 -0.53 12.85 3.19
N ASN A 44 -1.65 12.12 3.22
CA ASN A 44 -2.97 12.69 3.49
C ASN A 44 -3.16 12.98 4.99
N ILE A 45 -2.34 12.39 5.85
CA ILE A 45 -2.42 12.52 7.32
C ILE A 45 -1.23 13.31 7.86
N LEU A 46 -0.02 13.01 7.35
CA LEU A 46 1.22 13.66 7.72
C LEU A 46 1.63 14.71 6.67
N PRO A 47 2.40 15.75 7.04
CA PRO A 47 2.84 16.78 6.11
C PRO A 47 3.69 16.20 4.96
N ALA A 48 3.20 16.31 3.72
CA ALA A 48 3.83 15.69 2.55
C ALA A 48 5.27 16.16 2.30
N ASP A 49 5.58 17.43 2.59
CA ASP A 49 6.90 18.03 2.35
C ASP A 49 8.04 17.35 3.10
N TRP A 50 7.71 16.53 4.10
CA TRP A 50 8.67 15.93 5.03
C TRP A 50 8.66 14.40 5.00
N VAL A 51 7.80 13.79 4.18
CA VAL A 51 7.72 12.33 4.04
C VAL A 51 8.32 11.95 2.68
N TYR A 52 9.27 11.01 2.67
CA TYR A 52 9.83 10.49 1.42
C TYR A 52 9.32 9.08 1.15
N GLU A 53 9.02 8.79 -0.12
CA GLU A 53 8.55 7.46 -0.55
C GLU A 53 9.56 6.35 -0.21
N SER A 54 10.86 6.65 -0.22
CA SER A 54 11.92 5.72 0.20
C SER A 54 11.88 5.36 1.69
N ASP A 55 11.46 6.29 2.54
CA ASP A 55 11.32 6.01 3.98
C ASP A 55 10.10 5.15 4.24
N VAL A 56 8.99 5.41 3.52
CA VAL A 56 7.80 4.55 3.55
C VAL A 56 8.15 3.13 3.13
N TYR A 57 8.92 2.97 2.05
CA TYR A 57 9.42 1.66 1.60
C TYR A 57 10.21 0.96 2.71
N THR A 58 11.20 1.65 3.30
CA THR A 58 12.05 1.08 4.37
C THR A 58 11.22 0.65 5.57
N ILE A 59 10.23 1.46 5.96
CA ILE A 59 9.35 1.14 7.08
C ILE A 59 8.45 -0.07 6.77
N LEU A 60 7.93 -0.17 5.55
CA LEU A 60 7.14 -1.34 5.13
C LEU A 60 7.98 -2.62 5.25
N GLU A 61 9.25 -2.59 4.83
CA GLU A 61 10.17 -3.72 5.01
C GLU A 61 10.39 -4.06 6.50
N GLU A 62 10.67 -3.05 7.33
CA GLU A 62 10.88 -3.23 8.77
C GLU A 62 9.65 -3.80 9.48
N LEU A 63 8.45 -3.46 9.02
CA LEU A 63 7.18 -3.97 9.55
C LEU A 63 6.76 -5.33 8.94
N GLY A 64 7.56 -5.88 8.02
CA GLY A 64 7.33 -7.19 7.43
C GLY A 64 6.25 -7.22 6.32
N PHE A 65 5.91 -6.06 5.75
CA PHE A 65 5.06 -5.99 4.57
C PHE A 65 5.84 -6.44 3.34
N LYS A 66 5.21 -7.27 2.52
CA LYS A 66 5.80 -7.80 1.28
C LYS A 66 5.05 -7.27 0.07
N SER A 67 5.81 -6.95 -0.97
CA SER A 67 5.25 -6.63 -2.28
C SER A 67 5.30 -7.87 -3.18
N PHE A 68 4.25 -8.06 -3.97
CA PHE A 68 4.12 -9.12 -4.95
C PHE A 68 3.89 -8.50 -6.32
N MET A 69 4.47 -9.10 -7.36
CA MET A 69 4.12 -8.75 -8.73
C MET A 69 2.70 -9.26 -8.99
N TYR A 70 1.82 -8.36 -9.41
CA TYR A 70 0.44 -8.69 -9.72
C TYR A 70 0.02 -8.04 -11.04
N THR A 71 -0.61 -8.83 -11.90
CA THR A 71 -1.11 -8.39 -13.20
C THR A 71 -2.60 -8.12 -13.11
N LEU A 72 -2.97 -6.87 -13.34
CA LEU A 72 -4.36 -6.51 -13.57
C LEU A 72 -4.76 -6.95 -14.98
N PRO A 73 -5.88 -7.67 -15.14
CA PRO A 73 -6.37 -8.05 -16.46
C PRO A 73 -6.76 -6.81 -17.26
N ALA A 74 -6.75 -6.93 -18.59
CA ALA A 74 -7.28 -5.89 -19.46
C ALA A 74 -8.77 -5.62 -19.13
N GLN A 75 -9.17 -4.35 -19.20
CA GLN A 75 -10.53 -3.90 -18.93
C GLN A 75 -11.06 -3.12 -20.12
N ILE A 76 -12.36 -3.22 -20.37
CA ILE A 76 -13.05 -2.41 -21.37
C ILE A 76 -13.83 -1.35 -20.60
N THR A 77 -13.64 -0.08 -20.94
CA THR A 77 -14.38 1.04 -20.33
C THR A 77 -15.82 1.07 -20.84
N GLU A 78 -16.69 1.83 -20.17
CA GLU A 78 -18.07 2.06 -20.64
C GLU A 78 -18.12 2.68 -22.04
N ASP A 79 -17.11 3.46 -22.40
CA ASP A 79 -16.95 4.10 -23.71
C ASP A 79 -16.39 3.17 -24.79
N GLY A 80 -16.06 1.92 -24.44
CA GLY A 80 -15.53 0.90 -25.36
C GLY A 80 -14.00 0.92 -25.54
N ASP A 81 -13.28 1.76 -24.79
CA ASP A 81 -11.82 1.79 -24.82
C ASP A 81 -11.20 0.61 -24.08
N ILE A 82 -10.06 0.12 -24.59
CA ILE A 82 -9.33 -0.98 -23.97
C ILE A 82 -8.25 -0.41 -23.05
N ILE A 83 -8.39 -0.65 -21.74
CA ILE A 83 -7.30 -0.53 -20.78
C ILE A 83 -6.50 -1.83 -20.87
N PRO A 84 -5.24 -1.81 -21.33
CA PRO A 84 -4.45 -3.03 -21.48
C PRO A 84 -4.12 -3.64 -20.11
N GLU A 85 -3.73 -4.91 -20.13
CA GLU A 85 -3.16 -5.57 -18.95
C GLU A 85 -1.95 -4.79 -18.42
N LYS A 86 -1.79 -4.74 -17.10
CA LYS A 86 -0.68 -4.04 -16.46
C LYS A 86 -0.19 -4.81 -15.24
N SER A 87 1.13 -5.01 -15.17
CA SER A 87 1.79 -5.63 -14.03
C SER A 87 2.50 -4.57 -13.19
N PHE A 88 2.24 -4.59 -11.88
CA PHE A 88 2.94 -3.73 -10.92
C PHE A 88 3.30 -4.51 -9.65
N LEU A 89 4.17 -3.92 -8.84
CA LEU A 89 4.41 -4.37 -7.48
C LEU A 89 3.30 -3.82 -6.56
N TYR A 90 2.58 -4.72 -5.92
CA TYR A 90 1.53 -4.42 -4.96
C TYR A 90 1.85 -5.00 -3.60
N TYR A 91 1.62 -4.20 -2.57
CA TYR A 91 1.50 -4.69 -1.20
C TYR A 91 0.07 -5.15 -0.97
N PHE A 92 -0.07 -6.33 -0.39
CA PHE A 92 -1.34 -6.88 0.05
C PHE A 92 -1.47 -6.55 1.54
N LEU A 93 -2.48 -5.76 1.88
CA LEU A 93 -2.66 -5.14 3.18
C LEU A 93 -4.04 -5.54 3.71
N ASN A 94 -4.11 -6.28 4.81
CA ASN A 94 -5.38 -6.50 5.48
C ASN A 94 -5.74 -5.25 6.26
N LYS A 95 -6.89 -4.65 5.96
CA LYS A 95 -7.38 -3.52 6.75
C LYS A 95 -7.71 -4.01 8.16
N LYS A 96 -7.11 -3.36 9.16
CA LYS A 96 -7.60 -3.50 10.53
C LYS A 96 -8.96 -2.84 10.61
N THR A 97 -10.00 -3.62 10.84
CA THR A 97 -11.28 -3.06 11.25
C THR A 97 -11.05 -2.37 12.58
N ALA A 98 -11.31 -1.07 12.66
CA ALA A 98 -11.40 -0.40 13.95
C ALA A 98 -12.47 -1.15 14.74
N ALA A 99 -12.09 -1.73 15.88
CA ALA A 99 -13.07 -2.21 16.85
C ALA A 99 -13.93 -0.99 17.23
N ILE A 100 -15.18 -1.00 16.77
CA ILE A 100 -16.20 -0.02 17.14
C ILE A 100 -16.60 -0.27 18.59
#